data_AF-A0A520QUD9-F1
#
_entry.id   AF-A0A520QUD9-F1
#
_cell.length_a   1.000
_cell.length_b   1.000
_cell.length_c   1.000
_cell.angle_alpha   90.00
_cell.angle_beta   90.00
_cell.angle_gamma   90.00
#
_symmetry.space_group_name_H-M   'P 1'
#
loop_
_entity.id
_entity.type
_entity.pdbx_description
1 polymer ?
#
loop_
_entity_poly.entity_id
_entity_poly.type
_entity_poly.pdbx_seq_one_letter_code
_entity_poly.pdbx_strand_id
1 'polypeptide(L)' 'MADNSKTILQKDLNIDGNIFEKETIEINSKIKGNIKAENVEIEEQGIINGNINSTNSVLS' A
#
# COMPACT_ATOMS: atom_id res chain seq x y z
N MET A 1 -4.69 12.53 20.73
CA MET A 1 -5.49 11.88 19.66
C MET A 1 -4.46 11.24 18.76
N ALA A 2 -4.51 9.92 18.55
CA ALA A 2 -3.62 9.30 17.56
C ALA A 2 -4.15 9.77 16.19
N ASP A 3 -3.38 10.61 15.50
CA ASP A 3 -3.68 10.95 14.11
C ASP A 3 -3.43 9.69 13.31
N ASN A 4 -4.52 8.98 12.99
CA ASN A 4 -4.40 7.76 12.22
C ASN A 4 -4.18 8.16 10.74
N SER A 5 -2.93 8.13 10.27
CA SER A 5 -2.58 8.53 8.91
C SER A 5 -2.99 7.46 7.91
N LYS A 6 -3.83 7.85 6.93
CA LYS A 6 -4.17 7.02 5.78
C LYS A 6 -3.54 7.61 4.52
N THR A 7 -2.71 6.82 3.86
CA THR A 7 -2.16 7.14 2.54
C THR A 7 -2.94 6.43 1.44
N ILE A 8 -3.28 7.13 0.36
CA ILE A 8 -4.05 6.57 -0.76
C ILE A 8 -3.24 6.72 -2.05
N LEU A 9 -2.97 5.61 -2.71
CA LEU A 9 -2.25 5.55 -3.99
C LEU A 9 -3.23 5.19 -5.12
N GLN A 10 -3.60 6.20 -5.90
CA GLN A 10 -4.59 6.09 -6.97
C GLN A 10 -4.02 5.47 -8.25
N LYS A 11 -4.93 4.94 -9.09
CA LYS A 11 -4.64 4.13 -10.29
C LYS A 11 -3.68 4.68 -11.33
N ASP A 12 -3.55 5.99 -11.42
CA ASP A 12 -2.69 6.62 -12.43
C ASP A 12 -1.21 6.68 -12.00
N LEU A 13 -0.90 6.23 -10.78
CA LEU A 13 0.47 6.17 -10.25
C LEU A 13 1.19 4.89 -10.66
N ASN A 14 2.47 5.06 -11.04
CA ASN A 14 3.43 3.98 -11.19
C ASN A 14 4.61 4.28 -10.26
N ILE A 15 4.91 3.37 -9.33
CA ILE A 15 5.96 3.54 -8.33
C ILE A 15 7.02 2.46 -8.57
N ASP A 16 8.26 2.87 -8.86
CA ASP A 16 9.43 2.00 -8.83
C ASP A 16 10.25 2.38 -7.58
N GLY A 17 10.18 1.52 -6.56
CA GLY A 17 10.75 1.80 -5.25
C GLY A 17 9.98 1.13 -4.11
N ASN A 18 10.62 1.08 -2.93
CA ASN A 18 10.00 0.54 -1.72
C ASN A 18 9.13 1.59 -1.03
N ILE A 19 8.03 1.14 -0.42
CA ILE A 19 7.09 1.98 0.32
C ILE A 19 7.15 1.59 1.79
N PHE A 20 7.30 2.61 2.64
CA PHE A 20 7.25 2.47 4.09
C PHE A 20 6.18 3.42 4.62
N GLU A 21 5.04 2.86 5.03
CA GLU A 21 4.04 3.58 5.79
C GLU A 21 3.97 2.99 7.20
N LYS A 22 3.66 3.82 8.19
CA LYS A 22 3.55 3.41 9.59
C LYS A 22 2.22 2.73 9.87
N GLU A 23 1.14 3.25 9.31
CA GLU A 23 -0.22 2.84 9.66
C GLU A 23 -0.93 2.23 8.45
N THR A 24 -1.85 2.96 7.81
CA THR A 24 -2.72 2.41 6.78
C THR A 24 -2.36 2.94 5.39
N ILE A 25 -2.22 2.03 4.44
CA ILE A 25 -2.06 2.34 3.03
C ILE A 25 -3.14 1.65 2.18
N GLU A 26 -3.81 2.43 1.34
CA GLU A 26 -4.73 1.95 0.32
C GLU A 26 -4.06 2.06 -1.05
N ILE A 27 -4.05 0.95 -1.79
CA ILE A 27 -3.31 0.78 -3.02
C ILE A 27 -4.26 0.39 -4.13
N ASN A 28 -4.46 1.31 -5.06
CA ASN A 28 -5.14 1.06 -6.32
C ASN A 28 -4.20 1.30 -7.51
N SER A 29 -2.88 1.15 -7.33
CA SER A 29 -1.84 1.59 -8.27
C SER A 29 -0.82 0.49 -8.60
N LYS A 30 0.09 0.75 -9.56
CA LYS A 30 1.16 -0.19 -9.94
C LYS A 30 2.44 0.09 -9.16
N ILE A 31 2.91 -0.89 -8.41
CA ILE A 31 4.10 -0.79 -7.56
C ILE A 31 5.09 -1.89 -7.93
N LYS A 32 6.33 -1.49 -8.20
CA LYS A 32 7.46 -2.39 -8.37
C LYS A 32 8.44 -2.12 -7.23
N GLY A 33 8.36 -2.95 -6.20
CA GLY A 33 9.09 -2.76 -4.95
C GLY A 33 8.37 -3.39 -3.77
N ASN A 34 9.01 -3.36 -2.61
CA ASN A 34 8.45 -3.93 -1.38
C ASN A 34 7.62 -2.89 -0.62
N ILE A 35 6.58 -3.35 0.06
CA ILE A 35 5.71 -2.51 0.89
C ILE A 35 5.80 -2.97 2.33
N LYS A 36 5.96 -2.02 3.25
CA LYS A 36 5.86 -2.23 4.69
C LYS A 36 4.86 -1.25 5.28
N ALA A 37 3.80 -1.75 5.90
CA ALA A 37 2.78 -0.96 6.60
C ALA A 37 2.08 -1.80 7.68
N GLU A 38 1.35 -1.18 8.61
CA GLU A 38 0.56 -1.93 9.57
C GLU A 38 -0.66 -2.56 8.89
N ASN A 39 -1.39 -1.74 8.13
CA ASN A 39 -2.58 -2.15 7.37
C ASN A 39 -2.37 -1.86 5.88
N VAL A 40 -2.54 -2.87 5.04
CA VAL A 40 -2.47 -2.76 3.59
C VAL A 40 -3.83 -3.14 2.99
N GLU A 41 -4.46 -2.19 2.32
CA GLU A 41 -5.68 -2.37 1.53
C GLU A 41 -5.30 -2.33 0.05
N ILE A 42 -5.54 -3.41 -0.67
CA ILE A 42 -5.29 -3.48 -2.13
C ILE A 42 -6.64 -3.55 -2.83
N GLU A 43 -6.90 -2.55 -3.66
CA GLU A 43 -8.09 -2.42 -4.48
C GLU A 43 -7.91 -3.12 -5.84
N GLU A 44 -8.99 -3.25 -6.62
CA GLU A 44 -9.05 -4.06 -7.86
C GLU A 44 -7.91 -3.79 -8.87
N GLN A 45 -7.38 -2.57 -8.98
CA GLN A 45 -6.30 -2.23 -9.92
C GLN A 45 -4.90 -2.18 -9.29
N GLY A 46 -4.77 -2.56 -8.02
CA GLY A 46 -3.50 -2.67 -7.33
C GLY A 46 -2.65 -3.80 -7.89
N ILE A 47 -1.56 -3.47 -8.59
CA ILE A 47 -0.59 -4.45 -9.10
C ILE A 47 0.72 -4.26 -8.35
N ILE A 48 1.09 -5.24 -7.54
CA ILE A 48 2.32 -5.19 -6.73
C ILE A 48 3.28 -6.26 -7.20
N ASN A 49 4.43 -5.84 -7.69
CA ASN A 49 5.56 -6.71 -8.02
C ASN A 49 6.67 -6.53 -6.96
N GLY A 50 6.55 -7.29 -5.89
CA GLY A 50 7.46 -7.27 -4.74
C GLY A 50 6.86 -8.02 -3.54
N ASN A 51 7.41 -7.79 -2.35
CA ASN A 51 6.90 -8.38 -1.11
C ASN A 51 6.10 -7.37 -0.29
N ILE A 52 5.07 -7.85 0.39
CA ILE A 52 4.26 -7.05 1.32
C ILE A 52 4.50 -7.58 2.73
N ASN A 53 4.91 -6.70 3.64
CA ASN A 53 5.07 -7.01 5.05
C ASN A 53 4.10 -6.13 5.85
N SER A 54 3.04 -6.75 6.34
CA SER A 54 1.99 -6.09 7.11
C SER A 54 1.43 -6.96 8.21
N THR A 55 0.83 -6.30 9.20
CA THR A 55 0.11 -6.96 10.28
C THR A 55 -1.26 -7.41 9.79
N ASN A 56 -1.96 -6.53 9.07
CA ASN A 56 -3.26 -6.80 8.46
C ASN A 56 -3.20 -6.50 6.97
N SER A 57 -3.81 -7.38 6.18
CA SER A 57 -3.91 -7.24 4.73
C SER A 57 -5.31 -7.56 4.29
N VAL A 58 -5.91 -6.67 3.51
CA VAL A 58 -7.21 -6.87 2.87
C VAL A 58 -7.01 -6.74 1.37
N LEU A 59 -7.56 -7.70 0.63
CA LEU A 59 -7.63 -7.70 -0.83
C LEU A 59 -9.10 -7.70 -1.21
N SER A 60 -9.52 -6.66 -1.92
CA SER A 60 -10.91 -6.46 -2.36
C SER A 60 -11.07 -6.75 -3.85
#